data_AF-A0A352RBW6-F1
#
_entry.id   AF-A0A352RBW6-F1
#
_cell.length_a   1.000
_cell.length_b   1.000
_cell.length_c   1.000
_cell.angle_alpha   90.00
_cell.angle_beta   90.00
_cell.angle_gamma   90.00
#
_symmetry.space_group_name_H-M   'P 1'
#
loop_
_entity.id
_entity.type
_entity.pdbx_description
1 polymer ?
#
loop_
_entity_poly.entity_id
_entity_poly.type
_entity_poly.pdbx_seq_one_letter_code
_entity_poly.pdbx_strand_id
1 'polypeptide(L)'
;MRIKFLILVGLFSLQSALAQETVIDSVKVKQEKLVQEQQKAEKERIKAEKKQINESQKAERERQKALKDAEKAQKDAEKAQKKAEKEVKKAERLVAQREKAKNNVEKAKDKIANNKKDLEEDKEKFEKLKRKGKLSPDDELKWREKILKKENKALELQMDLEKADNKLRKLD
;
A
#
# COMPACT_ATOMS: atom_id res chain seq x y z
N MET A 1 87.25 80.55 19.59
CA MET A 1 86.76 79.33 18.91
C MET A 1 85.54 78.72 19.61
N ARG A 2 84.47 79.48 19.90
CA ARG A 2 83.29 78.96 20.63
C ARG A 2 81.96 79.09 19.87
N ILE A 3 81.90 79.91 18.83
CA ILE A 3 80.70 80.09 17.98
C ILE A 3 80.61 79.04 16.85
N LYS A 4 81.75 78.56 16.35
CA LYS A 4 81.79 77.49 15.32
C LYS A 4 81.37 76.12 15.86
N PHE A 5 81.52 75.88 17.16
CA PHE A 5 81.11 74.62 17.82
C PHE A 5 79.60 74.58 18.10
N LEU A 6 78.95 75.73 18.31
CA LEU A 6 77.49 75.81 18.53
C LEU A 6 76.67 75.56 17.24
N ILE A 7 77.21 75.93 16.07
CA ILE A 7 76.53 75.69 14.78
C ILE A 7 76.66 74.21 14.36
N LEU A 8 77.77 73.54 14.69
CA LEU A 8 77.99 72.14 14.36
C LEU A 8 77.11 71.18 15.19
N VAL A 9 76.81 71.55 16.45
CA VAL A 9 75.92 70.78 17.32
C VAL A 9 74.44 71.00 16.96
N GLY A 10 74.08 72.18 16.42
CA GLY A 10 72.73 72.49 15.95
C GLY A 10 72.32 71.77 14.65
N LEU A 11 73.27 71.41 13.78
CA LEU A 11 72.97 70.63 12.56
C LEU A 11 72.79 69.12 12.84
N PHE A 12 73.40 68.60 13.89
CA PHE A 12 73.31 67.17 14.25
C PHE A 12 72.00 66.82 14.97
N SER A 13 71.39 67.77 15.68
CA SER A 13 70.08 67.57 16.33
C SER A 13 68.90 67.59 15.34
N LEU A 14 69.06 68.17 14.15
CA LEU A 14 68.01 68.19 13.12
C LEU A 14 67.87 66.83 12.39
N GLN A 15 68.94 66.03 12.33
CA GLN A 15 68.89 64.70 11.70
C GLN A 15 68.27 63.62 12.60
N SER A 16 68.31 63.80 13.93
CA SER A 16 67.76 62.82 14.88
C SER A 16 66.22 62.82 14.95
N ALA A 17 65.56 63.90 14.51
CA ALA A 17 64.10 64.00 14.49
C ALA A 17 63.44 63.29 13.29
N LEU A 18 64.16 63.14 12.16
CA LEU A 18 63.66 62.48 10.95
C LEU A 18 63.89 60.95 10.93
N ALA A 19 64.64 60.41 11.90
CA ALA A 19 65.00 58.98 11.95
C ALA A 19 64.01 58.10 12.74
N GLN A 20 63.17 58.68 13.61
CA GLN A 20 62.19 57.91 14.40
C GLN A 20 60.84 57.71 13.68
N GLU A 21 60.55 58.46 12.63
CA GLU A 21 59.27 58.36 11.90
C GLU A 21 59.24 57.17 10.90
N THR A 22 60.42 56.68 10.47
CA THR A 22 60.53 55.64 9.43
C THR A 22 60.45 54.19 9.97
N VAL A 23 60.71 53.97 11.26
CA VAL A 23 60.73 52.62 11.87
C VAL A 23 59.32 52.13 12.23
N ILE A 24 58.44 53.03 12.68
CA ILE A 24 57.05 52.72 13.08
C ILE A 24 56.19 52.34 11.86
N ASP A 25 56.45 52.96 10.70
CA ASP A 25 55.70 52.72 9.47
C ASP A 25 56.00 51.34 8.85
N SER A 26 57.27 50.91 8.89
CA SER A 26 57.66 49.59 8.35
C SER A 26 57.06 48.40 9.14
N VAL A 27 56.87 48.57 10.45
CA VAL A 27 56.26 47.56 11.34
C VAL A 27 54.75 47.53 11.14
N LYS A 28 54.07 48.68 11.05
CA LYS A 28 52.64 48.76 10.69
C LYS A 28 52.34 48.14 9.32
N VAL A 29 53.16 48.44 8.30
CA VAL A 29 52.99 47.89 6.94
C VAL A 29 53.22 46.37 6.91
N LYS A 30 54.14 45.83 7.72
CA LYS A 30 54.31 44.37 7.87
C LYS A 30 53.15 43.73 8.62
N GLN A 31 52.63 44.37 9.67
CA GLN A 31 51.47 43.90 10.43
C GLN A 31 50.20 43.88 9.55
N GLU A 32 49.96 44.93 8.77
CA GLU A 32 48.83 45.01 7.82
C GLU A 32 48.95 43.99 6.68
N LYS A 33 50.16 43.74 6.15
CA LYS A 33 50.38 42.67 5.16
C LYS A 33 50.11 41.28 5.74
N LEU A 34 50.55 41.00 6.97
CA LEU A 34 50.26 39.75 7.68
C LEU A 34 48.76 39.57 7.96
N VAL A 35 48.06 40.64 8.35
CA VAL A 35 46.60 40.61 8.55
C VAL A 35 45.86 40.42 7.23
N GLN A 36 46.29 41.06 6.13
CA GLN A 36 45.70 40.83 4.81
C GLN A 36 45.94 39.41 4.29
N GLU A 37 47.11 38.84 4.54
CA GLU A 37 47.46 37.48 4.14
C GLU A 37 46.68 36.44 4.97
N GLN A 38 46.52 36.66 6.28
CA GLN A 38 45.63 35.86 7.14
C GLN A 38 44.16 35.98 6.71
N GLN A 39 43.67 37.17 6.39
CA GLN A 39 42.30 37.35 5.88
C GLN A 39 42.08 36.69 4.51
N LYS A 40 43.10 36.63 3.64
CA LYS A 40 43.03 35.89 2.38
C LYS A 40 43.01 34.38 2.61
N ALA A 41 43.88 33.88 3.48
CA ALA A 41 43.91 32.45 3.85
C ALA A 41 42.60 32.00 4.53
N GLU A 42 42.02 32.85 5.40
CA GLU A 42 40.73 32.59 6.04
C GLU A 42 39.58 32.62 5.02
N LYS A 43 39.57 33.58 4.09
CA LYS A 43 38.58 33.62 2.99
C LYS A 43 38.69 32.40 2.06
N GLU A 44 39.89 31.88 1.81
CA GLU A 44 40.08 30.65 1.04
C GLU A 44 39.62 29.41 1.81
N ARG A 45 39.90 29.32 3.11
CA ARG A 45 39.40 28.25 3.98
C ARG A 45 37.88 28.25 4.07
N ILE A 46 37.25 29.41 4.26
CA ILE A 46 35.79 29.56 4.26
C ILE A 46 35.22 29.18 2.88
N LYS A 47 35.87 29.54 1.76
CA LYS A 47 35.43 29.10 0.43
C LYS A 47 35.53 27.59 0.24
N ALA A 48 36.60 26.96 0.73
CA ALA A 48 36.80 25.51 0.63
C ALA A 48 35.77 24.76 1.49
N GLU A 49 35.56 25.19 2.72
CA GLU A 49 34.56 24.62 3.63
C GLU A 49 33.15 24.78 3.08
N LYS A 50 32.83 25.97 2.53
CA LYS A 50 31.52 26.23 1.90
C LYS A 50 31.31 25.37 0.65
N LYS A 51 32.36 25.06 -0.12
CA LYS A 51 32.27 24.10 -1.24
C LYS A 51 32.01 22.68 -0.73
N GLN A 52 32.73 22.23 0.28
CA GLN A 52 32.53 20.91 0.89
C GLN A 52 31.13 20.73 1.48
N ILE A 53 30.61 21.74 2.18
CA ILE A 53 29.24 21.73 2.73
C ILE A 53 28.20 21.71 1.60
N ASN A 54 28.44 22.41 0.50
CA ASN A 54 27.50 22.45 -0.62
C ASN A 54 27.49 21.13 -1.40
N GLU A 55 28.63 20.46 -1.54
CA GLU A 55 28.72 19.12 -2.12
C GLU A 55 28.08 18.06 -1.22
N SER A 56 28.33 18.08 0.09
CA SER A 56 27.71 17.16 1.04
C SER A 56 26.19 17.35 1.10
N GLN A 57 25.69 18.60 1.06
CA GLN A 57 24.27 18.88 0.98
C GLN A 57 23.64 18.41 -0.34
N LYS A 58 24.34 18.51 -1.47
CA LYS A 58 23.84 17.97 -2.75
C LYS A 58 23.75 16.46 -2.70
N ALA A 59 24.79 15.78 -2.22
CA ALA A 59 24.80 14.32 -2.07
C ALA A 59 23.69 13.83 -1.12
N GLU A 60 23.45 14.53 -0.01
CA GLU A 60 22.38 14.18 0.93
C GLU A 60 20.99 14.43 0.32
N ARG A 61 20.80 15.52 -0.43
CA ARG A 61 19.54 15.76 -1.17
C ARG A 61 19.28 14.70 -2.23
N GLU A 62 20.30 14.23 -2.93
CA GLU A 62 20.17 13.15 -3.92
C GLU A 62 19.83 11.81 -3.26
N ARG A 63 20.48 11.48 -2.14
CA ARG A 63 20.14 10.31 -1.33
C ARG A 63 18.71 10.37 -0.80
N GLN A 64 18.27 11.51 -0.27
CA GLN A 64 16.89 11.68 0.18
C GLN A 64 15.87 11.56 -0.96
N LYS A 65 16.19 12.08 -2.15
CA LYS A 65 15.33 11.91 -3.33
C LYS A 65 15.24 10.43 -3.73
N ALA A 66 16.38 9.75 -3.83
CA ALA A 66 16.42 8.32 -4.16
C ALA A 66 15.65 7.46 -3.14
N LEU A 67 15.77 7.76 -1.84
CA LEU A 67 15.01 7.08 -0.79
C LEU A 67 13.51 7.37 -0.89
N LYS A 68 13.11 8.62 -1.13
CA LYS A 68 11.69 8.98 -1.32
C LYS A 68 11.09 8.33 -2.57
N ASP A 69 11.85 8.24 -3.65
CA ASP A 69 11.39 7.61 -4.88
C ASP A 69 11.30 6.09 -4.72
N ALA A 70 12.26 5.47 -4.02
CA ALA A 70 12.19 4.05 -3.66
C ALA A 70 11.00 3.74 -2.73
N GLU A 71 10.74 4.58 -1.72
CA GLU A 71 9.60 4.43 -0.82
C GLU A 71 8.27 4.56 -1.58
N LYS A 72 8.15 5.54 -2.49
CA LYS A 72 6.98 5.68 -3.36
C LYS A 72 6.78 4.45 -4.24
N ALA A 73 7.85 3.96 -4.88
CA ALA A 73 7.80 2.77 -5.72
C ALA A 73 7.36 1.53 -4.93
N GLN A 74 7.88 1.31 -3.72
CA GLN A 74 7.45 0.23 -2.84
C GLN A 74 5.97 0.37 -2.45
N LYS A 75 5.54 1.58 -2.07
CA LYS A 75 4.16 1.84 -1.68
C LYS A 75 3.18 1.62 -2.83
N ASP A 76 3.57 1.96 -4.06
CA ASP A 76 2.73 1.75 -5.23
C ASP A 76 2.72 0.28 -5.66
N ALA A 77 3.85 -0.44 -5.52
CA ALA A 77 3.89 -1.89 -5.70
C ALA A 77 3.01 -2.63 -4.66
N GLU A 78 3.05 -2.25 -3.39
CA GLU A 78 2.21 -2.83 -2.34
C GLU A 78 0.73 -2.57 -2.60
N LYS A 79 0.37 -1.34 -3.00
CA LYS A 79 -1.02 -1.03 -3.40
C LYS A 79 -1.47 -1.86 -4.60
N ALA A 80 -0.61 -2.06 -5.60
CA ALA A 80 -0.92 -2.88 -6.76
C ALA A 80 -1.13 -4.35 -6.37
N GLN A 81 -0.24 -4.92 -5.56
CA GLN A 81 -0.40 -6.28 -5.03
C GLN A 81 -1.69 -6.42 -4.22
N LYS A 82 -2.00 -5.47 -3.34
CA LYS A 82 -3.23 -5.49 -2.54
C LYS A 82 -4.50 -5.37 -3.37
N LYS A 83 -4.46 -4.67 -4.51
CA LYS A 83 -5.59 -4.63 -5.46
C LYS A 83 -5.74 -5.97 -6.16
N ALA A 84 -4.65 -6.55 -6.66
CA ALA A 84 -4.67 -7.86 -7.30
C ALA A 84 -5.17 -8.96 -6.34
N GLU A 85 -4.68 -9.00 -5.09
CA GLU A 85 -5.14 -9.97 -4.08
C GLU A 85 -6.63 -9.81 -3.77
N LYS A 86 -7.13 -8.57 -3.68
CA LYS A 86 -8.56 -8.31 -3.49
C LYS A 86 -9.40 -8.80 -4.67
N GLU A 87 -8.91 -8.66 -5.90
CA GLU A 87 -9.60 -9.13 -7.10
C GLU A 87 -9.63 -10.65 -7.17
N VAL A 88 -8.49 -11.31 -6.91
CA VAL A 88 -8.41 -12.78 -6.81
C VAL A 88 -9.36 -13.30 -5.74
N LYS A 89 -9.33 -12.72 -4.54
CA LYS A 89 -10.21 -13.13 -3.44
C LYS A 89 -11.70 -12.91 -3.73
N LYS A 90 -12.04 -11.87 -4.51
CA LYS A 90 -13.43 -11.67 -4.98
C LYS A 90 -13.82 -12.75 -5.99
N ALA A 91 -12.94 -13.06 -6.94
CA ALA A 91 -13.18 -14.11 -7.93
C ALA A 91 -13.34 -15.48 -7.26
N GLU A 92 -12.45 -15.85 -6.33
CA GLU A 92 -12.55 -17.10 -5.55
C GLU A 92 -13.87 -17.19 -4.76
N ARG A 93 -14.29 -16.08 -4.13
CA ARG A 93 -15.57 -16.03 -3.42
C ARG A 93 -16.76 -16.24 -4.35
N LEU A 94 -16.73 -15.66 -5.55
CA LEU A 94 -17.79 -15.85 -6.55
C LEU A 94 -17.83 -17.29 -7.05
N VAL A 95 -16.68 -17.89 -7.36
CA VAL A 95 -16.57 -19.31 -7.73
C VAL A 95 -17.13 -20.20 -6.62
N ALA A 96 -16.70 -19.99 -5.37
CA ALA A 96 -17.18 -20.77 -4.24
C ALA A 96 -18.69 -20.60 -3.98
N GLN A 97 -19.24 -19.40 -4.16
CA GLN A 97 -20.69 -19.17 -4.08
C GLN A 97 -21.44 -19.90 -5.20
N ARG A 98 -20.91 -19.87 -6.42
CA ARG A 98 -21.48 -20.56 -7.57
C ARG A 98 -21.48 -22.07 -7.40
N GLU A 99 -20.38 -22.66 -6.95
CA GLU A 99 -20.31 -24.10 -6.64
C GLU A 99 -21.33 -24.50 -5.58
N LYS A 100 -21.43 -23.73 -4.49
CA LYS A 100 -22.45 -23.97 -3.46
C LYS A 100 -23.87 -23.91 -4.03
N ALA A 101 -24.15 -22.93 -4.91
CA ALA A 101 -25.45 -22.81 -5.56
C ALA A 101 -25.75 -24.02 -6.48
N LYS A 102 -24.77 -24.47 -7.27
CA LYS A 102 -24.87 -25.68 -8.10
C LYS A 102 -25.16 -26.93 -7.25
N ASN A 103 -24.42 -27.12 -6.16
CA ASN A 103 -24.62 -28.25 -5.26
C ASN A 103 -26.01 -28.24 -4.60
N ASN A 104 -26.57 -27.06 -4.33
CA ASN A 104 -27.93 -26.95 -3.80
C ASN A 104 -28.99 -27.33 -4.83
N VAL A 105 -28.80 -26.94 -6.10
CA VAL A 105 -29.66 -27.34 -7.22
C VAL A 105 -29.62 -28.86 -7.39
N GLU A 106 -28.43 -29.46 -7.38
CA GLU A 106 -28.26 -30.91 -7.50
C GLU A 106 -28.98 -31.65 -6.35
N LYS A 107 -28.75 -31.26 -5.10
CA LYS A 107 -29.46 -31.82 -3.94
C LYS A 107 -30.98 -31.67 -4.03
N ALA A 108 -31.48 -30.57 -4.59
CA ALA A 108 -32.92 -30.38 -4.80
C ALA A 108 -33.45 -31.35 -5.86
N LYS A 109 -32.72 -31.54 -6.97
CA LYS A 109 -33.06 -32.53 -8.01
C LYS A 109 -33.08 -33.96 -7.46
N ASP A 110 -32.09 -34.32 -6.63
CA ASP A 110 -32.04 -35.65 -5.99
C ASP A 110 -33.25 -35.89 -5.08
N LYS A 111 -33.63 -34.88 -4.28
CA LYS A 111 -34.82 -34.97 -3.43
C LYS A 111 -36.11 -35.13 -4.25
N ILE A 112 -36.22 -34.42 -5.36
CA ILE A 112 -37.36 -34.55 -6.29
C ILE A 112 -37.39 -35.96 -6.89
N ALA A 113 -36.26 -36.47 -7.35
CA ALA A 113 -36.15 -37.81 -7.93
C ALA A 113 -36.56 -38.89 -6.93
N ASN A 114 -36.06 -38.82 -5.69
CA ASN A 114 -36.43 -39.74 -4.62
C ASN A 114 -37.92 -39.66 -4.27
N ASN A 115 -38.47 -38.45 -4.09
CA ASN A 115 -39.89 -38.28 -3.79
C ASN A 115 -40.78 -38.76 -4.95
N LYS A 116 -40.37 -38.55 -6.20
CA LYS A 116 -41.07 -39.04 -7.39
C LYS A 116 -41.10 -40.57 -7.43
N LYS A 117 -39.97 -41.23 -7.19
CA LYS A 117 -39.89 -42.69 -7.11
C LYS A 117 -40.81 -43.23 -6.01
N ASP A 118 -40.72 -42.67 -4.82
CA ASP A 118 -41.55 -43.06 -3.68
C ASP A 118 -43.05 -42.84 -3.91
N LEU A 119 -43.40 -41.83 -4.69
CA LEU A 119 -44.77 -41.52 -5.08
C LEU A 119 -45.29 -42.50 -6.12
N GLU A 120 -44.47 -42.85 -7.11
CA GLU A 120 -44.78 -43.85 -8.13
C GLU A 120 -45.00 -45.23 -7.51
N GLU A 121 -44.12 -45.67 -6.61
CA GLU A 121 -44.28 -46.94 -5.88
C GLU A 121 -45.56 -46.98 -5.04
N ASP A 122 -45.93 -45.88 -4.40
CA ASP A 122 -47.16 -45.80 -3.62
C ASP A 122 -48.41 -45.82 -4.51
N LYS A 123 -48.38 -45.12 -5.67
CA LYS A 123 -49.46 -45.15 -6.66
C LYS A 123 -49.64 -46.57 -7.23
N GLU A 124 -48.55 -47.25 -7.58
CA GLU A 124 -48.60 -48.63 -8.07
C GLU A 124 -49.15 -49.60 -7.03
N LYS A 125 -48.70 -49.49 -5.76
CA LYS A 125 -49.21 -50.32 -4.65
C LYS A 125 -50.69 -50.07 -4.43
N PHE A 126 -51.12 -48.81 -4.42
CA PHE A 126 -52.53 -48.44 -4.28
C PHE A 126 -53.39 -49.03 -5.40
N GLU A 127 -53.04 -48.80 -6.66
CA GLU A 127 -53.78 -49.32 -7.82
C GLU A 127 -53.82 -50.86 -7.83
N LYS A 128 -52.70 -51.51 -7.45
CA LYS A 128 -52.64 -52.98 -7.34
C LYS A 128 -53.57 -53.53 -6.26
N LEU A 129 -53.64 -52.89 -5.09
CA LEU A 129 -54.53 -53.29 -4.00
C LEU A 129 -56.00 -53.02 -4.34
N LYS A 130 -56.28 -51.87 -4.94
CA LYS A 130 -57.60 -51.47 -5.40
C LYS A 130 -58.15 -52.42 -6.46
N ARG A 131 -57.35 -52.74 -7.49
CA ARG A 131 -57.71 -53.72 -8.52
C ARG A 131 -57.99 -55.11 -7.95
N LYS A 132 -57.30 -55.48 -6.86
CA LYS A 132 -57.52 -56.77 -6.18
C LYS A 132 -58.72 -56.76 -5.23
N GLY A 133 -59.42 -55.63 -5.07
CA GLY A 133 -60.52 -55.49 -4.11
C GLY A 133 -60.08 -55.66 -2.64
N LYS A 134 -58.80 -55.44 -2.34
CA LYS A 134 -58.22 -55.64 -0.99
C LYS A 134 -58.24 -54.38 -0.12
N LEU A 135 -58.88 -53.31 -0.58
CA LEU A 135 -59.00 -52.05 0.15
C LEU A 135 -60.44 -51.87 0.62
N SER A 136 -60.60 -51.54 1.90
CA SER A 136 -61.84 -50.97 2.40
C SER A 136 -61.96 -49.50 1.97
N PRO A 137 -63.16 -48.89 2.01
CA PRO A 137 -63.32 -47.45 1.73
C PRO A 137 -62.41 -46.56 2.59
N ASP A 138 -62.22 -46.90 3.88
CA ASP A 138 -61.36 -46.15 4.79
C ASP A 138 -59.87 -46.30 4.43
N ASP A 139 -59.46 -47.49 4.00
CA ASP A 139 -58.07 -47.70 3.56
C ASP A 139 -57.79 -46.98 2.24
N GLU A 140 -58.76 -46.92 1.33
CA GLU A 140 -58.64 -46.10 0.12
C GLU A 140 -58.41 -44.63 0.45
N LEU A 141 -59.15 -44.08 1.42
CA LEU A 141 -58.98 -42.70 1.87
C LEU A 141 -57.57 -42.46 2.44
N LYS A 142 -57.07 -43.35 3.30
CA LYS A 142 -55.70 -43.26 3.85
C LYS A 142 -54.63 -43.28 2.76
N TRP A 143 -54.79 -44.13 1.75
CA TRP A 143 -53.86 -44.18 0.62
C TRP A 143 -53.90 -42.90 -0.22
N ARG A 144 -55.10 -42.38 -0.52
CA ARG A 144 -55.28 -41.12 -1.24
C ARG A 144 -54.68 -39.95 -0.46
N GLU A 145 -54.88 -39.89 0.85
CA GLU A 145 -54.28 -38.87 1.71
C GLU A 145 -52.74 -38.95 1.69
N LYS A 146 -52.18 -40.16 1.79
CA LYS A 146 -50.73 -40.37 1.72
C LYS A 146 -50.15 -39.92 0.37
N ILE A 147 -50.81 -40.28 -0.73
CA ILE A 147 -50.41 -39.87 -2.09
C ILE A 147 -50.49 -38.35 -2.21
N LEU A 148 -51.58 -37.72 -1.77
CA LEU A 148 -51.76 -36.27 -1.81
C LEU A 148 -50.67 -35.54 -1.01
N LYS A 149 -50.29 -36.04 0.18
CA LYS A 149 -49.18 -35.48 0.96
C LYS A 149 -47.86 -35.51 0.19
N LYS A 150 -47.57 -36.60 -0.52
CA LYS A 150 -46.36 -36.73 -1.34
C LYS A 150 -46.41 -35.86 -2.61
N GLU A 151 -47.59 -35.65 -3.20
CA GLU A 151 -47.80 -34.72 -4.32
C GLU A 151 -47.56 -33.27 -3.88
N ASN A 152 -48.12 -32.86 -2.74
CA ASN A 152 -47.87 -31.53 -2.17
C ASN A 152 -46.38 -31.33 -1.87
N LYS A 153 -45.72 -32.33 -1.29
CA LYS A 153 -44.27 -32.31 -1.08
C LYS A 153 -43.49 -32.21 -2.39
N ALA A 154 -43.96 -32.83 -3.47
CA ALA A 154 -43.34 -32.71 -4.78
C ALA A 154 -43.41 -31.26 -5.30
N LEU A 155 -44.54 -30.58 -5.10
CA LEU A 155 -44.71 -29.15 -5.45
C LEU A 155 -43.78 -28.26 -4.61
N GLU A 156 -43.69 -28.48 -3.30
CA GLU A 156 -42.76 -27.75 -2.43
C GLU A 156 -41.30 -27.93 -2.89
N LEU A 157 -40.90 -29.16 -3.20
CA LEU A 157 -39.56 -29.45 -3.70
C LEU A 157 -39.30 -28.80 -5.06
N GLN A 158 -40.29 -28.72 -5.95
CA GLN A 158 -40.18 -27.99 -7.22
C GLN A 158 -39.99 -26.48 -6.99
N MET A 159 -40.72 -25.89 -6.05
CA MET A 159 -40.53 -24.48 -5.67
C MET A 159 -39.13 -24.24 -5.09
N ASP A 160 -38.61 -25.17 -4.30
CA ASP A 160 -37.26 -25.08 -3.74
C ASP A 160 -36.18 -25.22 -4.82
N LEU A 161 -36.38 -26.09 -5.80
CA LEU A 161 -35.52 -26.19 -6.98
C LEU A 161 -35.52 -24.87 -7.75
N GLU A 162 -36.69 -24.30 -8.03
CA GLU A 162 -36.80 -23.01 -8.74
C GLU A 162 -36.09 -21.88 -7.97
N LYS A 163 -36.24 -21.82 -6.64
CA LYS A 163 -35.50 -20.86 -5.81
C LYS A 163 -33.99 -21.09 -5.87
N ALA A 164 -33.52 -22.33 -5.91
CA ALA A 164 -32.11 -22.66 -6.02
C ALA A 164 -31.55 -22.29 -7.41
N ASP A 165 -32.28 -22.61 -8.48
CA ASP A 165 -31.92 -22.24 -9.85
C ASP A 165 -31.90 -20.71 -10.03
N ASN A 166 -32.89 -19.99 -9.47
CA ASN A 166 -32.90 -18.53 -9.49
C ASN A 166 -31.72 -17.92 -8.73
N LYS A 167 -31.27 -18.53 -7.63
CA LYS A 167 -30.03 -18.10 -6.94
C LYS A 167 -28.80 -18.35 -7.80
N LEU A 168 -28.73 -19.49 -8.48
CA LEU A 168 -27.62 -19.81 -9.37
C LEU A 168 -27.57 -18.85 -10.57
N ARG A 169 -28.72 -18.57 -11.21
CA ARG A 169 -28.83 -17.62 -12.34
C ARG A 169 -28.47 -16.19 -11.98
N LYS A 170 -28.60 -15.78 -10.71
CA LYS A 170 -28.15 -14.45 -10.23
C LYS A 170 -26.64 -14.36 -10.03
N LEU A 171 -25.94 -15.50 -10.02
CA LEU A 171 -24.49 -15.61 -9.88
C LEU A 171 -23.79 -15.89 -11.22
N ASP A 172 -24.55 -16.16 -12.28
CA ASP A 172 -24.09 -16.26 -13.68
C ASP A 172 -24.15 -14.89 -14.37
#